data_AF-A0A9E4KW97-F1
#
_entry.id   AF-A0A9E4KW97-F1
#
_cell.length_a   1.000
_cell.length_b   1.000
_cell.length_c   1.000
_cell.angle_alpha   90.00
_cell.angle_beta   90.00
_cell.angle_gamma   90.00
#
_symmetry.space_group_name_H-M   'P 1'
#
loop_
_entity.id
_entity.type
_entity.pdbx_description
1 polymer ?
#
loop_
_entity_poly.entity_id
_entity_poly.type
_entity_poly.pdbx_seq_one_letter_code
_entity_poly.pdbx_strand_id
1 'polypeptide(L)'
;MAGKVTRILHSQGLNRAKHDRLADLAERVGRVRADAWRRCSGLSTAAQTPYAIRDAWMAEGCYWHGLPARLGKATLADALGDMAAVREAAKVSVGKAVRHRTRNDVAERQRLYSLLKQNRWTEEPFLHRQMRKAWRGGRSHVTNQIVADSGSYTTKLWHGRAWVHLQSLERG
;
A
#
# COMPACT_ATOMS: atom_id res chain seq x y z
N MET A 1 -3.05 2.57 28.19
CA MET A 1 -3.15 2.36 26.73
C MET A 1 -2.03 1.41 26.31
N ALA A 2 -2.36 0.23 25.79
CA ALA A 2 -1.32 -0.66 25.26
C ALA A 2 -0.71 -0.02 23.99
N GLY A 3 0.60 0.18 23.97
CA GLY A 3 1.29 0.75 22.80
C GLY A 3 1.20 -0.17 21.58
N LYS A 4 1.27 0.41 20.38
CA LYS A 4 1.48 -0.38 19.15
C LYS A 4 2.87 -1.03 19.24
N VAL A 5 2.91 -2.36 19.20
CA VAL A 5 4.17 -3.12 19.21
C VAL A 5 4.19 -4.02 17.98
N THR A 6 5.30 -3.99 17.25
CA THR A 6 5.58 -4.94 16.16
C THR A 6 6.37 -6.11 16.72
N ARG A 7 5.95 -7.34 16.41
CA ARG A 7 6.65 -8.56 16.81
C ARG A 7 6.89 -9.44 15.59
N ILE A 8 8.08 -10.02 15.51
CA ILE A 8 8.42 -11.05 14.51
C ILE A 8 8.30 -12.40 15.21
N LEU A 9 7.47 -13.29 14.66
CA LEU A 9 7.23 -14.63 15.17
C LEU A 9 7.58 -15.64 14.08
N HIS A 10 8.09 -16.79 14.49
CA HIS A 10 8.40 -17.90 13.60
C HIS A 10 7.36 -19.01 13.75
N SER A 11 6.99 -19.62 12.63
CA SER A 11 6.13 -20.80 12.68
C SER A 11 6.86 -21.99 13.31
N GLN A 12 6.14 -22.82 14.05
CA GLN A 12 6.67 -24.05 14.64
C GLN A 12 5.95 -25.25 14.02
N GLY A 13 6.70 -26.16 13.40
CA GLY A 13 6.15 -27.40 12.84
C GLY A 13 5.16 -27.19 11.68
N LEU A 14 5.39 -26.17 10.83
CA LEU A 14 4.58 -25.96 9.63
C LEU A 14 4.86 -27.10 8.64
N ASN A 15 3.86 -27.94 8.40
CA ASN A 15 3.99 -29.03 7.44
C ASN A 15 4.00 -28.50 5.99
N ARG A 16 4.51 -29.31 5.06
CA ARG A 16 4.67 -28.95 3.65
C ARG A 16 3.35 -28.55 2.99
N ALA A 17 2.28 -29.32 3.21
CA ALA A 17 0.97 -29.02 2.61
C ALA A 17 0.40 -27.66 3.06
N LYS A 18 0.56 -27.28 4.33
CA LYS A 18 0.16 -25.96 4.84
C LYS A 18 1.04 -24.86 4.27
N HIS A 19 2.34 -25.09 4.19
CA HIS A 19 3.26 -24.15 3.56
C HIS A 19 2.88 -23.88 2.10
N ASP A 20 2.62 -24.93 1.32
CA ASP A 20 2.29 -24.80 -0.11
C ASP A 20 0.98 -24.03 -0.31
N ARG A 21 -0.02 -24.22 0.56
CA ARG A 21 -1.25 -23.42 0.56
C ARG A 21 -1.00 -21.93 0.88
N LEU A 22 -0.10 -21.64 1.82
CA LEU A 22 0.28 -20.26 2.14
C LEU A 22 1.08 -19.64 0.99
N ALA A 23 1.93 -20.41 0.31
CA ALA A 23 2.67 -19.95 -0.86
C ALA A 23 1.73 -19.59 -2.03
N ASP A 24 0.74 -20.44 -2.34
CA ASP A 24 -0.27 -20.12 -3.37
C ASP A 24 -1.07 -18.87 -2.99
N LEU A 25 -1.46 -18.74 -1.72
CA LEU A 25 -2.14 -17.55 -1.23
C LEU A 25 -1.28 -16.28 -1.38
N ALA A 26 0.00 -16.36 -1.03
CA ALA A 26 0.96 -15.26 -1.13
C ALA A 26 1.18 -14.84 -2.60
N GLU A 27 1.20 -15.79 -3.53
CA GLU A 27 1.34 -15.50 -4.95
C GLU A 27 0.12 -14.72 -5.48
N ARG A 28 -1.10 -15.17 -5.14
CA ARG A 28 -2.35 -14.49 -5.54
C ARG A 28 -2.45 -13.10 -4.94
N VAL A 29 -2.06 -12.94 -3.67
CA VAL A 29 -1.93 -11.62 -3.01
C VAL A 29 -0.92 -10.75 -3.77
N GLY A 30 0.21 -11.33 -4.18
CA GLY A 30 1.20 -10.66 -5.02
C GLY A 30 0.64 -10.14 -6.34
N ARG A 31 -0.27 -10.88 -6.98
CA ARG A 31 -0.97 -10.44 -8.21
C ARG A 31 -1.88 -9.24 -7.95
N VAL A 32 -2.68 -9.26 -6.88
CA VAL A 32 -3.50 -8.09 -6.46
C VAL A 32 -2.61 -6.87 -6.23
N ARG A 33 -1.49 -7.04 -5.52
CA ARG A 33 -0.52 -5.96 -5.28
C ARG A 33 0.05 -5.44 -6.59
N ALA A 34 0.45 -6.32 -7.51
CA ALA A 34 0.97 -5.92 -8.82
C ALA A 34 -0.06 -5.14 -9.65
N ASP A 35 -1.34 -5.55 -9.62
CA ASP A 35 -2.43 -4.83 -10.26
C ASP A 35 -2.61 -3.42 -9.68
N ALA A 36 -2.57 -3.31 -8.35
CA ALA A 36 -2.68 -2.04 -7.66
C ALA A 36 -1.55 -1.10 -8.11
N TRP A 37 -0.30 -1.56 -8.09
CA TRP A 37 0.86 -0.75 -8.50
C TRP A 37 0.77 -0.33 -9.97
N ARG A 38 0.38 -1.25 -10.85
CA ARG A 38 0.21 -0.95 -12.28
C ARG A 38 -0.86 0.11 -12.51
N ARG A 39 -1.98 0.05 -11.79
CA ARG A 39 -3.13 0.93 -11.99
C ARG A 39 -3.00 2.28 -11.26
N CYS A 40 -2.41 2.28 -10.08
CA CYS A 40 -2.48 3.39 -9.12
C CYS A 40 -1.15 4.12 -8.89
N SER A 41 -0.09 3.76 -9.61
CA SER A 41 1.19 4.46 -9.50
C SER A 41 1.33 5.69 -10.42
N GLY A 42 0.36 5.89 -11.32
CA GLY A 42 0.35 6.98 -12.30
C GLY A 42 -0.12 8.34 -11.78
N LEU A 43 -0.09 9.35 -12.66
CA LEU A 43 -0.54 10.72 -12.34
C LEU A 43 -2.04 10.83 -12.08
N SER A 44 -2.87 10.00 -12.74
CA SER A 44 -4.33 10.03 -12.63
C SER A 44 -4.85 9.77 -11.21
N THR A 45 -4.05 9.09 -10.38
CA THR A 45 -4.37 8.74 -9.00
C THR A 45 -3.59 9.56 -7.98
N ALA A 46 -2.77 10.52 -8.44
CA ALA A 46 -1.91 11.33 -7.58
C ALA A 46 -2.70 12.16 -6.56
N ALA A 47 -3.83 12.75 -6.98
CA ALA A 47 -4.70 13.55 -6.13
C ALA A 47 -5.73 12.72 -5.35
N GLN A 48 -5.87 11.43 -5.67
CA GLN A 48 -6.86 10.55 -5.04
C GLN A 48 -6.34 9.98 -3.73
N THR A 49 -7.26 9.82 -2.77
CA THR A 49 -6.95 9.11 -1.52
C THR A 49 -6.96 7.60 -1.74
N PRO A 50 -6.22 6.81 -0.93
CA PRO A 50 -6.30 5.35 -0.97
C PRO A 50 -7.74 4.81 -0.88
N TYR A 51 -8.59 5.47 -0.07
CA TYR A 51 -10.00 5.10 0.09
C TYR A 51 -10.80 5.32 -1.19
N ALA A 52 -10.65 6.48 -1.84
CA ALA A 52 -11.36 6.77 -3.08
C ALA A 52 -10.99 5.78 -4.20
N ILE A 53 -9.70 5.44 -4.33
CA ILE A 53 -9.21 4.44 -5.28
C ILE A 53 -9.82 3.07 -4.99
N ARG A 54 -9.79 2.65 -3.71
CA ARG A 54 -10.36 1.37 -3.29
C ARG A 54 -11.85 1.29 -3.62
N ASP A 55 -12.62 2.31 -3.27
CA ASP A 55 -14.07 2.30 -3.43
C ASP A 55 -14.47 2.32 -4.91
N ALA A 56 -13.75 3.08 -5.75
CA ALA A 56 -13.91 3.04 -7.20
C ALA A 56 -13.62 1.63 -7.76
N TRP A 57 -12.53 1.01 -7.32
CA TRP A 57 -12.18 -0.32 -7.79
C TRP A 57 -13.22 -1.37 -7.38
N MET A 58 -13.74 -1.28 -6.15
CA MET A 58 -14.84 -2.11 -5.67
C MET A 58 -16.10 -1.96 -6.52
N ALA A 59 -16.46 -0.74 -6.92
CA ALA A 59 -17.63 -0.46 -7.74
C ALA A 59 -17.53 -1.07 -9.16
N GLU A 60 -16.32 -1.20 -9.69
CA GLU A 60 -16.05 -1.81 -11.00
C GLU A 60 -16.05 -3.35 -10.99
N GLY A 61 -16.23 -3.97 -9.82
CA GLY A 61 -16.22 -5.43 -9.70
C GLY A 61 -14.81 -6.03 -9.73
N CYS A 62 -13.95 -5.65 -8.78
CA CYS A 62 -12.59 -6.20 -8.63
C CYS A 62 -12.52 -7.73 -8.73
N TYR A 63 -11.63 -8.23 -9.58
CA TYR A 63 -11.21 -9.63 -9.56
C TYR A 63 -10.03 -9.83 -8.58
N TRP A 64 -10.23 -10.64 -7.55
CA TRP A 64 -9.23 -10.89 -6.49
C TRP A 64 -8.34 -12.11 -6.76
N HIS A 65 -8.22 -12.58 -8.01
CA HIS A 65 -7.41 -13.78 -8.34
C HIS A 65 -7.81 -15.04 -7.55
N GLY A 66 -9.10 -15.17 -7.24
CA GLY A 66 -9.64 -16.27 -6.43
C GLY A 66 -9.45 -16.12 -4.92
N LEU A 67 -8.89 -15.01 -4.43
CA LEU A 67 -8.78 -14.75 -3.00
C LEU A 67 -10.15 -14.46 -2.37
N PRO A 68 -10.32 -14.79 -1.07
CA PRO A 68 -11.37 -14.22 -0.25
C PRO A 68 -11.36 -12.69 -0.32
N ALA A 69 -12.54 -12.09 -0.44
CA ALA A 69 -12.68 -10.65 -0.62
C ALA A 69 -12.02 -9.82 0.49
N ARG A 70 -11.97 -10.31 1.74
CA ARG A 70 -11.30 -9.62 2.85
C ARG A 70 -9.79 -9.57 2.66
N LEU A 71 -9.16 -10.69 2.29
CA LEU A 71 -7.72 -10.71 1.98
C LEU A 71 -7.37 -9.83 0.78
N GLY A 72 -8.21 -9.87 -0.26
CA GLY A 72 -8.07 -8.96 -1.42
C GLY A 72 -8.11 -7.48 -1.01
N LYS A 73 -9.12 -7.09 -0.22
CA LYS A 73 -9.27 -5.72 0.30
C LYS A 73 -8.12 -5.28 1.20
N ALA A 74 -7.68 -6.14 2.11
CA ALA A 74 -6.56 -5.85 3.01
C ALA A 74 -5.27 -5.63 2.21
N THR A 75 -5.00 -6.51 1.23
CA THR A 75 -3.86 -6.40 0.31
C THR A 75 -3.90 -5.11 -0.50
N LEU A 76 -5.07 -4.74 -1.00
CA LEU A 76 -5.24 -3.50 -1.75
C LEU A 76 -4.94 -2.28 -0.88
N ALA A 77 -5.52 -2.23 0.32
CA ALA A 77 -5.31 -1.12 1.25
C ALA A 77 -3.83 -0.95 1.61
N ASP A 78 -3.14 -2.06 1.87
CA ASP A 78 -1.70 -2.09 2.15
C ASP A 78 -0.88 -1.59 0.96
N ALA A 79 -1.12 -2.10 -0.25
CA ALA A 79 -0.42 -1.66 -1.46
C ALA A 79 -0.59 -0.16 -1.74
N LEU A 80 -1.80 0.38 -1.55
CA LEU A 80 -2.06 1.81 -1.70
C LEU A 80 -1.38 2.64 -0.60
N GLY A 81 -1.29 2.10 0.61
CA GLY A 81 -0.53 2.67 1.72
C GLY A 81 0.96 2.80 1.39
N ASP A 82 1.57 1.73 0.87
CA ASP A 82 2.96 1.73 0.40
C ASP A 82 3.19 2.77 -0.69
N MET A 83 2.31 2.83 -1.69
CA MET A 83 2.39 3.84 -2.75
C MET A 83 2.30 5.27 -2.19
N ALA A 84 1.44 5.51 -1.22
CA ALA A 84 1.34 6.79 -0.54
C ALA A 84 2.64 7.11 0.21
N ALA A 85 3.19 6.16 0.97
CA ALA A 85 4.43 6.34 1.72
C ALA A 85 5.63 6.66 0.81
N VAL A 86 5.81 5.93 -0.30
CA VAL A 86 6.90 6.20 -1.24
C VAL A 86 6.71 7.56 -1.94
N ARG A 87 5.47 7.96 -2.24
CA ARG A 87 5.17 9.29 -2.79
C ARG A 87 5.50 10.41 -1.80
N GLU A 88 5.15 10.25 -0.52
CA GLU A 88 5.54 11.21 0.53
C GLU A 88 7.06 11.29 0.68
N ALA A 89 7.77 10.16 0.58
CA ALA A 89 9.24 10.15 0.58
C ALA A 89 9.80 10.94 -0.62
N ALA A 90 9.21 10.79 -1.82
CA ALA A 90 9.61 11.56 -3.00
C ALA A 90 9.46 13.08 -2.77
N LYS A 91 8.40 13.52 -2.07
CA LYS A 91 8.18 14.95 -1.76
C LYS A 91 9.28 15.57 -0.92
N VAL A 92 10.02 14.79 -0.12
CA VAL A 92 11.16 15.31 0.67
C VAL A 92 12.23 15.93 -0.24
N SER A 93 12.55 15.27 -1.36
CA SER A 93 13.49 15.78 -2.35
C SER A 93 12.96 17.04 -3.06
N VAL A 94 11.66 17.04 -3.40
CA VAL A 94 10.99 18.18 -4.04
C VAL A 94 10.92 19.38 -3.09
N GLY A 95 10.73 19.16 -1.79
CA GLY A 95 10.74 20.23 -0.79
C GLY A 95 12.08 20.97 -0.74
N LYS A 96 13.20 20.27 -0.91
CA LYS A 96 14.52 20.91 -1.04
C LYS A 96 14.59 21.80 -2.29
N ALA A 97 14.06 21.34 -3.42
CA ALA A 97 14.00 22.12 -4.66
C ALA A 97 13.10 23.36 -4.53
N VAL A 98 11.95 23.24 -3.86
CA VAL A 98 11.08 24.38 -3.52
C VAL A 98 11.87 25.41 -2.72
N ARG A 99 12.51 25.00 -1.62
CA ARG A 99 13.30 25.90 -0.76
C ARG A 99 14.42 26.62 -1.51
N HIS A 100 15.07 25.95 -2.46
CA HIS A 100 16.11 26.55 -3.29
C HIS A 100 15.54 27.60 -4.26
N ARG A 101 14.39 27.32 -4.88
CA ARG A 101 13.72 28.24 -5.82
C ARG A 101 13.21 29.50 -5.14
N THR A 102 12.66 29.38 -3.93
CA THR A 102 11.95 30.45 -3.22
C THR A 102 12.75 31.03 -2.05
N ARG A 103 14.08 31.14 -2.20
CA ARG A 103 14.98 31.62 -1.14
C ARG A 103 14.53 32.96 -0.53
N ASN A 104 14.08 33.88 -1.38
CA ASN A 104 13.70 35.24 -0.99
C ASN A 104 12.19 35.50 -1.04
N ASP A 105 11.38 34.47 -1.31
CA ASP A 105 9.93 34.59 -1.46
C ASP A 105 9.20 33.61 -0.54
N VAL A 106 8.87 34.08 0.65
CA VAL A 106 8.21 33.27 1.68
C VAL A 106 6.77 32.92 1.29
N ALA A 107 6.07 33.83 0.61
CA ALA A 107 4.69 33.65 0.21
C ALA A 107 4.58 32.54 -0.86
N GLU A 108 5.42 32.61 -1.89
CA GLU A 108 5.45 31.58 -2.93
C GLU A 108 5.91 30.22 -2.35
N ARG A 109 6.86 30.24 -1.41
CA ARG A 109 7.28 29.02 -0.70
C ARG A 109 6.11 28.34 0.01
N GLN A 110 5.29 29.10 0.75
CA GLN A 110 4.13 28.58 1.45
C GLN A 110 3.07 28.04 0.48
N ARG A 111 2.83 28.75 -0.63
CA ARG A 111 1.92 28.30 -1.70
C ARG A 111 2.35 26.95 -2.26
N LEU A 112 3.62 26.82 -2.66
CA LEU A 112 4.16 25.58 -3.24
C LEU A 112 4.15 24.41 -2.25
N TYR A 113 4.50 24.63 -0.97
CA TYR A 113 4.39 23.58 0.03
C TYR A 113 2.95 23.13 0.27
N SER A 114 1.99 24.06 0.24
CA SER A 114 0.57 23.74 0.40
C SER A 114 0.08 22.84 -0.74
N LEU A 115 0.41 23.18 -1.99
CA LEU A 115 0.09 22.34 -3.15
C LEU A 115 0.74 20.96 -3.06
N LEU A 116 2.02 20.90 -2.67
CA LEU A 116 2.74 19.64 -2.51
C LEU A 116 2.12 18.74 -1.43
N LYS A 117 1.73 19.32 -0.29
CA LYS A 117 1.06 18.60 0.81
C LYS A 117 -0.30 18.06 0.39
N GLN A 118 -1.08 18.85 -0.35
CA GLN A 118 -2.43 18.48 -0.83
C GLN A 118 -2.42 17.51 -2.02
N ASN A 119 -1.26 17.02 -2.47
CA ASN A 119 -1.12 16.24 -3.71
C ASN A 119 -1.59 16.97 -4.99
N ARG A 120 -1.67 18.30 -4.95
CA ARG A 120 -2.05 19.19 -6.06
C ARG A 120 -0.85 19.69 -6.87
N TRP A 121 0.28 18.98 -6.77
CA TRP A 121 1.53 19.33 -7.45
C TRP A 121 1.46 19.21 -8.98
N THR A 122 0.42 18.58 -9.52
CA THR A 122 0.15 18.55 -10.97
C THR A 122 -0.35 19.88 -11.52
N GLU A 123 -0.91 20.74 -10.68
CA GLU A 123 -1.49 22.03 -11.07
C GLU A 123 -0.43 23.13 -11.27
N GLU A 124 0.78 22.93 -10.74
CA GLU A 124 1.87 23.90 -10.84
C GLU A 124 3.03 23.32 -11.68
N PRO A 125 3.44 23.96 -12.79
CA PRO A 125 4.43 23.42 -13.71
C PRO A 125 5.78 23.04 -13.08
N PHE A 126 6.28 23.81 -12.13
CA PHE A 126 7.54 23.52 -11.45
C PHE A 126 7.43 22.27 -10.57
N LEU A 127 6.44 22.19 -9.67
CA LEU A 127 6.18 21.04 -8.82
C LEU A 127 5.89 19.79 -9.65
N HIS A 128 5.11 19.92 -10.72
CA HIS A 128 4.82 18.80 -11.62
C HIS A 128 6.11 18.21 -12.20
N ARG A 129 7.02 19.07 -12.68
CA ARG A 129 8.33 18.63 -13.20
C ARG A 129 9.18 17.98 -12.13
N GLN A 130 9.24 18.54 -10.92
CA GLN A 130 10.06 18.00 -9.83
C GLN A 130 9.51 16.65 -9.35
N MET A 131 8.19 16.53 -9.18
CA MET A 131 7.55 15.29 -8.79
C MET A 131 7.70 14.20 -9.84
N ARG A 132 7.58 14.50 -11.15
CA ARG A 132 7.85 13.47 -12.20
C ARG A 132 9.28 12.95 -12.19
N LYS A 133 10.25 13.75 -11.74
CA LYS A 133 11.64 13.30 -11.60
C LYS A 133 11.83 12.41 -10.37
N ALA A 134 11.19 12.79 -9.25
CA ALA A 134 11.31 12.09 -7.97
C ALA A 134 10.42 10.84 -7.88
N TRP A 135 9.28 10.83 -8.56
CA TRP A 135 8.28 9.77 -8.58
C TRP A 135 8.02 9.35 -10.03
N ARG A 136 8.44 8.12 -10.37
CA ARG A 136 8.24 7.53 -11.70
C ARG A 136 7.13 6.49 -11.74
N GLY A 137 6.37 6.36 -10.66
CA GLY A 137 5.53 5.19 -10.42
C GLY A 137 6.37 3.96 -10.07
N GLY A 138 5.74 2.79 -10.06
CA GLY A 138 6.40 1.57 -9.65
C GLY A 138 5.65 0.30 -10.04
N ARG A 139 6.31 -0.82 -9.82
CA ARG A 139 5.75 -2.17 -9.95
C ARG A 139 6.14 -2.95 -8.69
N SER A 140 5.24 -3.83 -8.26
CA SER A 140 5.56 -4.78 -7.21
C SER A 140 5.88 -6.15 -7.82
N HIS A 141 6.96 -6.75 -7.34
CA HIS A 141 7.33 -8.14 -7.61
C HIS A 141 7.17 -9.04 -6.36
N VAL A 142 6.58 -8.52 -5.28
CA VAL A 142 6.42 -9.23 -4.02
C VAL A 142 5.34 -10.31 -4.15
N THR A 143 5.76 -11.57 -4.04
CA THR A 143 4.90 -12.77 -4.15
C THR A 143 4.98 -13.69 -2.93
N ASN A 144 5.73 -13.32 -1.90
CA ASN A 144 6.00 -14.14 -0.71
C ASN A 144 5.46 -13.51 0.58
N GLN A 145 4.45 -12.64 0.47
CA GLN A 145 3.86 -11.93 1.60
C GLN A 145 2.34 -11.98 1.55
N ILE A 146 1.72 -12.29 2.69
CA ILE A 146 0.28 -12.24 2.89
C ILE A 146 -0.03 -11.08 3.82
N VAL A 147 -0.94 -10.20 3.38
CA VAL A 147 -1.47 -9.11 4.20
C VAL A 147 -2.83 -9.54 4.73
N ALA A 148 -3.00 -9.46 6.04
CA ALA A 148 -4.22 -9.88 6.71
C ALA A 148 -4.70 -8.76 7.66
N ASP A 149 -6.00 -8.46 7.60
CA ASP A 149 -6.67 -7.58 8.57
C ASP A 149 -7.34 -8.39 9.67
N SER A 150 -7.83 -7.73 10.72
CA SER A 150 -8.49 -8.42 11.85
C SER A 150 -9.73 -9.23 11.45
N GLY A 151 -10.28 -9.02 10.26
CA GLY A 151 -11.41 -9.76 9.73
C GLY A 151 -11.01 -10.95 8.86
N SER A 152 -9.74 -11.09 8.48
CA SER A 152 -9.25 -12.12 7.56
C SER A 152 -8.52 -13.27 8.27
N TYR A 153 -8.41 -13.23 9.59
CA TYR A 153 -7.86 -14.31 10.40
C TYR A 153 -8.54 -14.42 11.76
N THR A 154 -8.45 -15.60 12.38
CA THR A 154 -8.77 -15.82 13.78
C THR A 154 -7.51 -16.25 14.53
N THR A 155 -7.44 -15.91 15.81
CA THR A 155 -6.33 -16.33 16.67
C THR A 155 -6.81 -17.03 17.92
N LYS A 156 -6.03 -17.99 18.37
CA LYS A 156 -6.21 -18.65 19.66
C LYS A 156 -4.86 -18.79 20.35
N LEU A 157 -4.80 -18.42 21.62
CA LEU A 157 -3.66 -18.73 22.48
C LEU A 157 -3.86 -20.11 23.10
N TRP A 158 -2.90 -21.01 22.92
CA TRP A 158 -2.95 -22.35 23.51
C TRP A 158 -1.53 -22.87 23.77
N HIS A 159 -1.29 -23.34 25.00
CA HIS A 159 0.03 -23.78 25.50
C HIS A 159 1.18 -22.80 25.19
N GLY A 160 0.98 -21.51 25.48
CA GLY A 160 2.00 -20.46 25.26
C GLY A 160 2.27 -20.14 23.79
N ARG A 161 1.47 -20.66 22.85
CA ARG A 161 1.62 -20.43 21.41
C ARG A 161 0.39 -19.73 20.85
N ALA A 162 0.62 -18.89 19.85
CA ALA A 162 -0.43 -18.28 19.05
C ALA A 162 -0.72 -19.17 17.83
N TRP A 163 -1.96 -19.61 17.71
CA TRP A 163 -2.49 -20.28 16.54
C TRP A 163 -3.19 -19.25 15.69
N VAL A 164 -2.76 -19.11 14.43
CA VAL A 164 -3.35 -18.18 13.46
C VAL A 164 -4.02 -18.99 12.38
N HIS A 165 -5.32 -18.81 12.23
CA HIS A 165 -6.09 -19.38 11.13
C HIS A 165 -6.46 -18.28 10.15
N LEU A 166 -5.86 -18.31 8.97
CA LEU A 166 -6.16 -17.38 7.88
C LEU A 166 -7.34 -17.90 7.08
N GLN A 167 -8.17 -16.98 6.54
CA GLN A 167 -9.16 -17.36 5.54
C GLN A 167 -8.48 -18.04 4.35
N SER A 168 -8.95 -19.24 4.02
CA SER A 168 -8.42 -20.06 2.94
C SER A 168 -9.12 -19.80 1.60
N LEU A 169 -8.55 -20.36 0.53
CA LEU A 169 -9.15 -20.38 -0.81
C LEU A 169 -10.35 -21.33 -0.91
N GLU A 170 -10.41 -22.33 -0.03
CA GLU A 170 -11.55 -23.24 0.10
C GLU A 170 -12.73 -22.47 0.71
N ARG A 171 -13.88 -22.47 0.01
CA ARG A 171 -15.15 -22.02 0.58
C ARG A 171 -15.62 -23.09 1.56
N GLY A 172 -15.82 -22.70 2.82
CA GLY A 172 -16.49 -23.53 3.81
C GLY A 172 -17.96 -23.75 3.44
#